data_AF-A0A2W0EGP6-F1
#
_entry.id   AF-A0A2W0EGP6-F1
#
_cell.length_a   1.000
_cell.length_b   1.000
_cell.length_c   1.000
_cell.angle_alpha   90.00
_cell.angle_beta   90.00
_cell.angle_gamma   90.00
#
_symmetry.space_group_name_H-M   'P 1'
#
loop_
_entity.id
_entity.type
_entity.pdbx_description
1 polymer ?
#
loop_
_entity_poly.entity_id
_entity_poly.type
_entity_poly.pdbx_seq_one_letter_code
_entity_poly.pdbx_strand_id
1 'polypeptide(L)'
;MSAFEQIRHFEDSRAAAGQQARVEDTRFAARQFRADMLKGPKARYFESFDLVKVPYPVRYGLRNAFSRERLVEYMHIQNRLFVVQFDTPEGVKTMLVSPSDHERNGETPFFRRLQDRTANWLTKILINRQNTVPQVLARLGLRPEDIDYITYDHLHTQDIRRWLGTDKQAGLFPNAKLLVHWREWESTKDLNPYQADWYCPSGIAGVPENKVVCFDGSIMLGDGVALMHTPGHTEGNHSIVVHTDEGLWVTSENGVSVDAYAPLLSAASGVADYAKMIGTEVIINGNTLENAVDQYISMVQEATVAGPSKRDPRFPNVFPSSEMTPFWLFPGTRPAFYVGHARHGTLHRR
;
A
#
# COMPACT_ATOMS: atom_id res chain seq x y z
N MET A 1 0.22 23.14 -13.82
CA MET A 1 0.19 21.96 -12.92
C MET A 1 -0.53 22.42 -11.68
N SER A 2 -1.66 21.82 -11.32
CA SER A 2 -2.28 22.08 -10.03
C SER A 2 -1.23 21.78 -8.96
N ALA A 3 -0.86 22.77 -8.17
CA ALA A 3 -0.03 22.56 -7.00
C ALA A 3 -0.92 21.84 -5.97
N PHE A 4 -0.58 20.60 -5.62
CA PHE A 4 -1.25 19.91 -4.54
C PHE A 4 -1.04 20.69 -3.23
N GLU A 5 -2.07 20.73 -2.38
CA GLU A 5 -1.96 21.40 -1.09
C GLU A 5 -1.10 20.56 -0.14
N GLN A 6 -0.13 21.20 0.51
CA GLN A 6 0.75 20.55 1.49
C GLN A 6 0.05 20.35 2.84
N ILE A 7 0.09 19.13 3.36
CA ILE A 7 -0.43 18.77 4.68
C ILE A 7 0.66 19.03 5.71
N ARG A 8 0.49 20.09 6.50
CA ARG A 8 1.48 20.53 7.48
C ARG A 8 1.33 19.88 8.87
N HIS A 9 0.27 19.10 9.10
CA HIS A 9 0.01 18.48 10.41
C HIS A 9 1.19 17.65 10.92
N PHE A 10 1.97 17.04 10.02
CA PHE A 10 3.07 16.14 10.35
C PHE A 10 4.45 16.81 10.37
N GLU A 11 4.55 18.11 10.07
CA GLU A 11 5.81 18.86 10.17
C GLU A 11 6.37 18.74 11.59
N ASP A 12 7.65 18.39 11.70
CA ASP A 12 8.38 18.18 12.96
C ASP A 12 7.81 17.14 13.94
N SER A 13 6.75 16.40 13.55
CA SER A 13 6.11 15.39 14.41
C SER A 13 7.02 14.21 14.79
N ARG A 14 8.18 14.10 14.14
CA ARG A 14 9.24 13.11 14.41
C ARG A 14 10.57 13.73 14.87
N ALA A 15 10.58 15.02 15.22
CA ALA A 15 11.80 15.75 15.58
C ALA A 15 12.32 15.48 17.01
N ALA A 16 11.51 14.88 17.88
CA ALA A 16 11.92 14.54 19.23
C ALA A 16 13.11 13.57 19.25
N ALA A 17 14.04 13.75 20.20
CA ALA A 17 15.21 12.88 20.34
C ALA A 17 14.85 11.46 20.79
N GLY A 18 13.82 11.33 21.63
CA GLY A 18 13.36 10.05 22.17
C GLY A 18 12.38 9.35 21.23
N GLN A 19 12.58 8.05 20.96
CA GLN A 19 11.77 7.32 19.98
C GLN A 19 10.28 7.24 20.35
N GLN A 20 9.96 6.99 21.63
CA GLN A 20 8.57 7.00 22.07
C GLN A 20 7.94 8.39 22.02
N ALA A 21 8.71 9.46 22.24
CA ALA A 21 8.20 10.82 22.08
C ALA A 21 7.83 11.10 20.62
N ARG A 22 8.67 10.67 19.65
CA ARG A 22 8.34 10.73 18.21
C ARG A 22 7.03 10.00 17.89
N VAL A 23 6.79 8.83 18.50
CA VAL A 23 5.52 8.09 18.36
C VAL A 23 4.33 8.93 18.84
N GLU A 24 4.40 9.48 20.05
CA GLU A 24 3.28 10.23 20.62
C GLU A 24 3.04 11.59 19.95
N ASP A 25 4.10 12.29 19.55
CA ASP A 25 4.00 13.54 18.78
C ASP A 25 3.36 13.28 17.40
N THR A 26 3.78 12.20 16.72
CA THR A 26 3.16 11.77 15.45
C THR A 26 1.71 11.33 15.66
N ARG A 27 1.39 10.63 16.76
CA ARG A 27 0.02 10.22 17.08
C ARG A 27 -0.87 11.43 17.35
N PHE A 28 -0.35 12.46 18.02
CA PHE A 28 -1.06 13.72 18.24
C PHE A 28 -1.38 14.41 16.91
N ALA A 29 -0.38 14.60 16.04
CA ALA A 29 -0.55 15.13 14.69
C ALA A 29 -1.58 14.33 13.86
N ALA A 30 -1.49 12.99 13.90
CA ALA A 30 -2.40 12.09 13.20
C ALA A 30 -3.87 12.26 13.65
N ARG A 31 -4.12 12.48 14.94
CA ARG A 31 -5.47 12.76 15.46
C ARG A 31 -6.02 14.08 14.93
N GLN A 32 -5.19 15.11 14.86
CA GLN A 32 -5.60 16.42 14.31
C GLN A 32 -5.91 16.30 12.82
N PHE A 33 -5.00 15.70 12.04
CA PHE A 33 -5.22 15.46 10.61
C PHE A 33 -6.50 14.66 10.36
N ARG A 34 -6.71 13.57 11.11
CA ARG A 34 -7.95 12.77 11.03
C ARG A 34 -9.20 13.61 11.28
N ALA A 35 -9.19 14.43 12.34
CA ALA A 35 -10.34 15.23 12.71
C ALA A 35 -10.70 16.25 11.61
N ASP A 36 -9.71 16.79 10.91
CA ASP A 36 -9.92 17.75 9.81
C ASP A 36 -10.40 17.04 8.54
N MET A 37 -9.75 15.94 8.16
CA MET A 37 -10.16 15.10 7.02
C MET A 37 -11.63 14.65 7.12
N LEU A 38 -12.07 14.23 8.32
CA LEU A 38 -13.45 13.77 8.56
C LEU A 38 -14.51 14.88 8.50
N LYS A 39 -14.14 16.16 8.68
CA LYS A 39 -15.04 17.30 8.48
C LYS A 39 -15.19 17.65 6.99
N GLY A 40 -14.18 17.29 6.19
CA GLY A 40 -14.15 17.54 4.76
C GLY A 40 -15.09 16.64 3.96
N PRO A 41 -15.18 16.91 2.65
CA PRO A 41 -15.95 16.06 1.75
C PRO A 41 -15.37 14.65 1.68
N LYS A 42 -16.22 13.70 1.29
CA LYS A 42 -15.82 12.33 0.97
C LYS A 42 -15.35 12.25 -0.48
N ALA A 43 -14.49 11.29 -0.77
CA ALA A 43 -14.18 10.95 -2.15
C ALA A 43 -15.46 10.51 -2.89
N ARG A 44 -15.56 10.91 -4.16
CA ARG A 44 -16.71 10.62 -5.02
C ARG A 44 -16.92 9.13 -5.24
N TYR A 45 -15.83 8.39 -5.36
CA TYR A 45 -15.84 6.95 -5.58
C TYR A 45 -14.59 6.28 -5.03
N PHE A 46 -14.75 5.08 -4.47
CA PHE A 46 -13.67 4.19 -4.08
C PHE A 46 -14.14 2.75 -4.30
N GLU A 47 -13.38 1.92 -5.00
CA GLU A 47 -13.62 0.47 -5.03
C GLU A 47 -12.31 -0.32 -5.10
N SER A 48 -12.22 -1.42 -4.34
CA SER A 48 -11.08 -2.34 -4.37
C SER A 48 -11.33 -3.54 -5.28
N PHE A 49 -10.28 -4.03 -5.92
CA PHE A 49 -10.32 -5.18 -6.83
C PHE A 49 -9.14 -6.11 -6.57
N ASP A 50 -9.43 -7.39 -6.37
CA ASP A 50 -8.42 -8.44 -6.26
C ASP A 50 -7.65 -8.61 -7.58
N LEU A 51 -6.33 -8.49 -7.56
CA LEU A 51 -5.49 -8.76 -8.74
C LEU A 51 -4.94 -10.19 -8.69
N VAL A 52 -4.18 -10.51 -7.64
CA VAL A 52 -3.48 -11.78 -7.51
C VAL A 52 -3.24 -12.13 -6.04
N LYS A 53 -3.33 -13.42 -5.71
CA LYS A 53 -2.76 -13.97 -4.46
C LYS A 53 -1.42 -14.62 -4.74
N VAL A 54 -0.44 -14.34 -3.89
CA VAL A 54 0.92 -14.88 -4.00
C VAL A 54 1.43 -15.36 -2.64
N PRO A 55 2.34 -16.36 -2.60
CA PRO A 55 3.06 -16.71 -1.40
C PRO A 55 4.03 -15.60 -1.01
N TYR A 56 4.04 -15.27 0.27
CA TYR A 56 4.92 -14.26 0.86
C TYR A 56 5.51 -14.80 2.16
N PRO A 57 6.82 -14.68 2.40
CA PRO A 57 7.44 -15.24 3.61
C PRO A 57 6.85 -14.66 4.89
N VAL A 58 6.44 -15.52 5.81
CA VAL A 58 5.89 -15.08 7.11
C VAL A 58 6.89 -14.27 7.92
N ARG A 59 8.19 -14.55 7.74
CA ARG A 59 9.29 -13.83 8.37
C ARG A 59 9.40 -12.38 7.94
N TYR A 60 8.81 -12.03 6.80
CA TYR A 60 8.70 -10.65 6.36
C TYR A 60 7.41 -10.04 6.88
N GLY A 61 6.26 -10.61 6.54
CA GLY A 61 4.99 -9.94 6.82
C GLY A 61 4.44 -10.05 8.26
N LEU A 62 4.90 -11.02 9.05
CA LEU A 62 4.59 -11.15 10.48
C LEU A 62 5.85 -11.07 11.36
N ARG A 63 7.03 -10.95 10.74
CA ARG A 63 8.33 -10.85 11.39
C ARG A 63 8.49 -11.88 12.53
N ASN A 64 9.21 -11.51 13.58
CA ASN A 64 9.48 -12.34 14.75
C ASN A 64 8.22 -12.83 15.51
N ALA A 65 7.02 -12.38 15.11
CA ALA A 65 5.78 -12.64 15.84
C ALA A 65 5.14 -13.99 15.47
N PHE A 66 5.46 -14.57 14.32
CA PHE A 66 4.85 -15.83 13.90
C PHE A 66 5.59 -17.05 14.48
N SER A 67 5.00 -17.68 15.49
CA SER A 67 5.65 -18.74 16.27
C SER A 67 5.91 -20.05 15.50
N ARG A 68 5.28 -20.23 14.33
CA ARG A 68 5.38 -21.44 13.51
C ARG A 68 6.28 -21.29 12.28
N GLU A 69 7.06 -20.21 12.17
CA GLU A 69 7.89 -19.91 10.98
C GLU A 69 8.77 -21.08 10.53
N ARG A 70 9.32 -21.87 11.47
CA ARG A 70 10.17 -23.04 11.14
C ARG A 70 9.44 -24.16 10.40
N LEU A 71 8.10 -24.21 10.48
CA LEU A 71 7.25 -25.24 9.87
C LEU A 71 6.42 -24.68 8.71
N VAL A 72 6.06 -23.40 8.78
CA VAL A 72 5.23 -22.70 7.80
C VAL A 72 6.00 -21.45 7.37
N GLU A 73 6.74 -21.55 6.27
CA GLU A 73 7.61 -20.47 5.79
C GLU A 73 6.86 -19.33 5.10
N TYR A 74 5.68 -19.63 4.53
CA TYR A 74 4.91 -18.69 3.72
C TYR A 74 3.50 -18.47 4.28
N MET A 75 2.95 -17.31 3.96
CA MET A 75 1.53 -16.98 4.02
C MET A 75 1.07 -16.52 2.64
N HIS A 76 -0.24 -16.37 2.42
CA HIS A 76 -0.74 -15.70 1.22
C HIS A 76 -1.03 -14.24 1.50
N ILE A 77 -0.61 -13.38 0.58
CA ILE A 77 -1.07 -11.99 0.49
C ILE A 77 -1.88 -11.82 -0.79
N GLN A 78 -2.91 -10.98 -0.72
CA GLN A 78 -3.77 -10.56 -1.82
C GLN A 78 -3.37 -9.16 -2.24
N ASN A 79 -2.75 -9.04 -3.42
CA ASN A 79 -2.48 -7.74 -4.04
C ASN A 79 -3.76 -7.21 -4.68
N ARG A 80 -3.98 -5.90 -4.53
CA ARG A 80 -5.20 -5.22 -4.95
C ARG A 80 -4.91 -3.97 -5.78
N LEU A 81 -5.87 -3.67 -6.64
CA LEU A 81 -6.03 -2.35 -7.26
C LEU A 81 -7.15 -1.61 -6.52
N PHE A 82 -6.97 -0.33 -6.25
CA PHE A 82 -8.05 0.56 -5.85
C PHE A 82 -8.31 1.61 -6.93
N VAL A 83 -9.58 1.80 -7.27
CA VAL A 83 -10.01 2.86 -8.18
C VAL A 83 -10.66 3.96 -7.36
N VAL A 84 -10.08 5.15 -7.40
CA VAL A 84 -10.54 6.31 -6.61
C VAL A 84 -10.91 7.45 -7.55
N GLN A 85 -12.08 8.04 -7.34
CA GLN A 85 -12.42 9.32 -7.96
C GLN A 85 -12.68 10.38 -6.89
N PHE A 86 -12.18 11.57 -7.16
CA PHE A 86 -12.29 12.71 -6.27
C PHE A 86 -12.45 14.00 -7.07
N ASP A 87 -13.08 14.98 -6.45
CA ASP A 87 -13.32 16.28 -7.05
C ASP A 87 -12.12 17.19 -6.81
N THR A 88 -11.73 17.95 -7.84
CA THR A 88 -10.76 19.04 -7.73
C THR A 88 -11.33 20.28 -8.42
N PRO A 89 -10.71 21.47 -8.25
CA PRO A 89 -11.11 22.67 -8.99
C PRO A 89 -11.06 22.51 -10.52
N GLU A 90 -10.31 21.52 -11.04
CA GLU A 90 -10.19 21.21 -12.47
C GLU A 90 -11.22 20.17 -12.94
N GLY A 91 -12.10 19.68 -12.04
CA GLY A 91 -13.09 18.64 -12.29
C GLY A 91 -12.74 17.30 -11.64
N VAL A 92 -13.55 16.28 -11.93
CA VAL A 92 -13.39 14.93 -11.36
C VAL A 92 -12.11 14.30 -11.89
N LYS A 93 -11.24 13.82 -10.99
CA LYS A 93 -10.03 13.05 -11.34
C LYS A 93 -10.23 11.57 -11.03
N THR A 94 -9.68 10.69 -11.87
CA THR A 94 -9.62 9.25 -11.65
C THR A 94 -8.17 8.84 -11.36
N MET A 95 -7.96 8.21 -10.22
CA MET A 95 -6.67 7.68 -9.79
C MET A 95 -6.73 6.17 -9.59
N LEU A 96 -5.71 5.47 -10.09
CA LEU A 96 -5.47 4.07 -9.76
C LEU A 96 -4.41 3.99 -8.66
N VAL A 97 -4.77 3.36 -7.54
CA VAL A 97 -3.83 3.06 -6.44
C VAL A 97 -3.41 1.61 -6.56
N SER A 98 -2.11 1.37 -6.57
CA SER A 98 -1.48 0.06 -6.74
C SER A 98 -1.96 -0.70 -8.00
N PRO A 99 -1.92 -0.10 -9.21
CA PRO A 99 -2.16 -0.83 -10.45
C PRO A 99 -0.97 -1.76 -10.75
N SER A 100 -0.82 -2.84 -9.99
CA SER A 100 0.29 -3.78 -10.14
C SER A 100 0.16 -4.61 -11.40
N ASP A 101 1.24 -4.64 -12.18
CA ASP A 101 1.35 -5.49 -13.36
C ASP A 101 1.86 -6.89 -12.95
N HIS A 102 0.99 -7.67 -12.31
CA HIS A 102 1.36 -8.99 -11.80
C HIS A 102 1.84 -10.00 -12.87
N GLU A 103 1.70 -9.67 -14.16
CA GLU A 103 2.32 -10.44 -15.26
C GLU A 103 3.82 -10.14 -15.38
N ARG A 104 4.24 -8.91 -15.09
CA ARG A 104 5.64 -8.46 -15.13
C ARG A 104 6.34 -8.50 -13.78
N ASN A 105 5.61 -8.36 -12.67
CA ASN A 105 6.16 -8.43 -11.31
C ASN A 105 6.85 -9.78 -11.02
N GLY A 106 6.57 -10.82 -11.81
CA GLY A 106 7.28 -12.10 -11.74
C GLY A 106 8.78 -12.01 -12.03
N GLU A 107 9.24 -10.95 -12.69
CA GLU A 107 10.66 -10.70 -12.98
C GLU A 107 11.41 -10.02 -11.82
N THR A 108 10.72 -9.60 -10.76
CA THR A 108 11.38 -9.14 -9.53
C THR A 108 12.30 -10.24 -8.99
N PRO A 109 13.57 -9.97 -8.64
CA PRO A 109 14.55 -11.01 -8.35
C PRO A 109 14.11 -12.03 -7.29
N PHE A 110 13.45 -11.59 -6.21
CA PHE A 110 12.87 -12.49 -5.22
C PHE A 110 11.87 -13.49 -5.84
N PHE A 111 10.87 -12.99 -6.56
CA PHE A 111 9.84 -13.81 -7.19
C PHE A 111 10.38 -14.66 -8.33
N ARG A 112 11.38 -14.16 -9.07
CA ARG A 112 12.05 -14.91 -10.13
C ARG A 112 12.75 -16.14 -9.55
N ARG A 113 13.54 -15.97 -8.50
CA ARG A 113 14.20 -17.10 -7.81
C ARG A 113 13.21 -18.07 -7.19
N LEU A 114 12.10 -17.57 -6.63
CA LEU A 114 11.05 -18.42 -6.08
C LEU A 114 10.40 -19.28 -7.17
N GLN A 115 10.09 -18.69 -8.33
CA GLN A 115 9.54 -19.41 -9.48
C GLN A 115 10.52 -20.44 -10.03
N ASP A 116 11.80 -20.08 -10.20
CA ASP A 116 12.82 -20.98 -10.73
C ASP A 116 13.06 -22.21 -9.82
N ARG A 117 12.81 -22.07 -8.50
CA ARG A 117 12.93 -23.16 -7.52
C ARG A 117 11.64 -23.95 -7.29
N THR A 118 10.50 -23.48 -7.79
CA THR A 118 9.18 -24.08 -7.53
C THR A 118 8.68 -24.80 -8.76
N ALA A 119 8.28 -26.06 -8.62
CA ALA A 119 7.72 -26.81 -9.74
C ALA A 119 6.47 -26.12 -10.31
N ASN A 120 6.32 -26.07 -11.63
CA ASN A 120 5.23 -25.35 -12.32
C ASN A 120 3.82 -25.69 -11.81
N TRP A 121 3.57 -26.95 -11.44
CA TRP A 121 2.28 -27.37 -10.90
C TRP A 121 2.01 -26.80 -9.50
N LEU A 122 3.05 -26.66 -8.66
CA LEU A 122 2.96 -25.99 -7.35
C LEU A 122 2.75 -24.49 -7.53
N THR A 123 3.43 -23.86 -8.49
CA THR A 123 3.24 -22.43 -8.79
C THR A 123 1.78 -22.10 -9.13
N LYS A 124 1.07 -22.99 -9.84
CA LYS A 124 -0.36 -22.83 -10.14
C LYS A 124 -1.28 -22.98 -8.93
N ILE A 125 -0.83 -23.68 -7.88
CA ILE A 125 -1.57 -23.83 -6.63
C ILE A 125 -1.31 -22.64 -5.70
N LEU A 126 -0.06 -22.15 -5.68
CA LEU A 126 0.39 -21.06 -4.82
C LEU A 126 0.01 -19.67 -5.36
N ILE A 127 -0.07 -19.51 -6.68
CA ILE A 127 -0.42 -18.23 -7.30
C ILE A 127 -1.82 -18.29 -7.87
N ASN A 128 -2.71 -17.45 -7.36
CA ASN A 128 -4.08 -17.31 -7.86
C ASN A 128 -4.25 -15.94 -8.54
N ARG A 129 -4.17 -15.90 -9.87
CA ARG A 129 -4.42 -14.69 -10.67
C ARG A 129 -5.92 -14.51 -10.89
N GLN A 130 -6.45 -13.34 -10.53
CA GLN A 130 -7.89 -13.07 -10.54
C GLN A 130 -8.28 -12.03 -11.59
N ASN A 131 -7.69 -10.84 -11.55
CA ASN A 131 -7.98 -9.76 -12.50
C ASN A 131 -6.69 -9.05 -12.94
N THR A 132 -6.71 -8.51 -14.15
CA THR A 132 -5.73 -7.53 -14.64
C THR A 132 -6.30 -6.11 -14.53
N VAL A 133 -5.44 -5.10 -14.49
CA VAL A 133 -5.86 -3.69 -14.49
C VAL A 133 -6.78 -3.37 -15.68
N PRO A 134 -6.49 -3.77 -16.93
CA PRO A 134 -7.41 -3.57 -18.06
C PRO A 134 -8.78 -4.24 -17.88
N GLN A 135 -8.84 -5.45 -17.30
CA GLN A 135 -10.11 -6.13 -17.03
C GLN A 135 -10.97 -5.36 -16.02
N VAL A 136 -10.34 -4.80 -14.98
CA VAL A 136 -11.04 -3.94 -14.01
C VAL A 136 -11.59 -2.68 -14.66
N LEU A 137 -10.79 -1.99 -15.48
CA LEU A 137 -11.26 -0.80 -16.20
C LEU A 137 -12.43 -1.11 -17.12
N ALA A 138 -12.34 -2.20 -17.89
CA ALA A 138 -13.43 -2.66 -18.76
C ALA A 138 -14.71 -2.97 -17.97
N ARG A 139 -14.61 -3.62 -16.80
CA ARG A 139 -15.75 -3.90 -15.91
C ARG A 139 -16.40 -2.62 -15.40
N LEU A 140 -15.62 -1.57 -15.14
CA LEU A 140 -16.13 -0.27 -14.69
C LEU A 140 -16.66 0.59 -15.85
N GLY A 141 -16.33 0.24 -17.09
CA GLY A 141 -16.60 1.06 -18.27
C GLY A 141 -15.73 2.31 -18.32
N LEU A 142 -14.52 2.25 -17.77
CA LEU A 142 -13.48 3.27 -17.87
C LEU A 142 -12.56 2.95 -19.04
N ARG A 143 -12.17 3.96 -19.80
CA ARG A 143 -11.16 3.85 -20.85
C ARG A 143 -9.78 4.22 -20.30
N PRO A 144 -8.69 3.78 -20.93
CA PRO A 144 -7.34 4.15 -20.51
C PRO A 144 -7.09 5.68 -20.47
N GLU A 145 -7.77 6.45 -21.33
CA GLU A 145 -7.70 7.92 -21.37
C GLU A 145 -8.38 8.59 -20.18
N ASP A 146 -9.28 7.89 -19.47
CA ASP A 146 -10.01 8.44 -18.34
C ASP A 146 -9.17 8.45 -17.04
N ILE A 147 -7.98 7.85 -17.07
CA ILE A 147 -7.05 7.77 -15.92
C ILE A 147 -6.14 9.00 -15.90
N ASP A 148 -6.25 9.81 -14.85
CA ASP A 148 -5.44 11.02 -14.67
C ASP A 148 -4.18 10.75 -13.85
N TYR A 149 -4.27 9.86 -12.87
CA TYR A 149 -3.18 9.55 -11.96
C TYR A 149 -3.03 8.05 -11.72
N ILE A 150 -1.79 7.62 -11.52
CA ILE A 150 -1.48 6.36 -10.85
C ILE A 150 -0.61 6.66 -9.64
N THR A 151 -0.75 5.88 -8.58
CA THR A 151 0.13 5.95 -7.42
C THR A 151 0.28 4.56 -6.80
N TYR A 152 1.35 4.39 -6.04
CA TYR A 152 1.63 3.20 -5.25
C TYR A 152 2.04 3.69 -3.87
N ASP A 153 1.85 2.89 -2.83
CA ASP A 153 2.43 3.23 -1.54
C ASP A 153 3.96 3.31 -1.59
N HIS A 154 4.59 2.42 -2.36
CA HIS A 154 6.00 2.40 -2.76
C HIS A 154 6.17 1.56 -4.05
N LEU A 155 7.37 1.50 -4.63
CA LEU A 155 7.59 0.92 -5.95
C LEU A 155 8.17 -0.50 -5.93
N HIS A 156 8.11 -1.22 -4.80
CA HIS A 156 8.48 -2.64 -4.80
C HIS A 156 7.66 -3.42 -5.83
N THR A 157 8.35 -4.23 -6.60
CA THR A 157 7.86 -5.15 -7.62
C THR A 157 7.25 -4.48 -8.84
N GLN A 158 7.09 -3.15 -8.85
CA GLN A 158 6.32 -2.46 -9.87
C GLN A 158 7.15 -2.23 -11.15
N ASP A 159 6.60 -2.64 -12.29
CA ASP A 159 7.00 -2.18 -13.62
C ASP A 159 5.96 -1.20 -14.17
N ILE A 160 6.26 0.09 -14.10
CA ILE A 160 5.33 1.16 -14.49
C ILE A 160 5.35 1.44 -16.00
N ARG A 161 6.27 0.82 -16.76
CA ARG A 161 6.46 1.09 -18.19
C ARG A 161 5.24 0.69 -19.02
N ARG A 162 4.50 -0.35 -18.63
CA ARG A 162 3.24 -0.73 -19.31
C ARG A 162 2.20 0.38 -19.21
N TRP A 163 2.16 1.08 -18.07
CA TRP A 163 1.15 2.10 -17.78
C TRP A 163 1.51 3.44 -18.41
N LEU A 164 2.74 3.90 -18.19
CA LEU A 164 3.18 5.25 -18.55
C LEU A 164 3.94 5.32 -19.87
N GLY A 165 4.37 4.17 -20.39
CA GLY A 165 5.17 4.07 -21.59
C GLY A 165 6.65 4.26 -21.33
N THR A 166 7.39 4.26 -22.43
CA THR A 166 8.81 4.59 -22.49
C THR A 166 9.07 5.49 -23.70
N ASP A 167 10.29 6.00 -23.85
CA ASP A 167 10.73 6.71 -25.06
C ASP A 167 10.52 5.91 -26.38
N LYS A 168 10.34 4.58 -26.29
CA LYS A 168 10.20 3.68 -27.43
C LYS A 168 8.79 3.11 -27.62
N GLN A 169 7.94 3.18 -26.59
CA GLN A 169 6.63 2.53 -26.60
C GLN A 169 5.62 3.38 -25.84
N ALA A 170 4.48 3.68 -26.46
CA ALA A 170 3.38 4.37 -25.78
C ALA A 170 2.87 3.56 -24.58
N GLY A 171 2.57 4.26 -23.48
CA GLY A 171 1.93 3.68 -22.31
C GLY A 171 0.46 3.39 -22.55
N LEU A 172 -0.10 2.46 -21.78
CA LEU A 172 -1.53 2.17 -21.82
C LEU A 172 -2.36 3.38 -21.40
N PHE A 173 -1.89 4.19 -20.44
CA PHE A 173 -2.63 5.36 -19.92
C PHE A 173 -2.03 6.66 -20.48
N PRO A 174 -2.54 7.17 -21.62
CA PRO A 174 -1.94 8.31 -22.30
C PRO A 174 -2.03 9.62 -21.52
N ASN A 175 -3.02 9.77 -20.63
CA ASN A 175 -3.20 10.97 -19.80
C ASN A 175 -2.60 10.85 -18.39
N ALA A 176 -2.39 9.62 -17.92
CA ALA A 176 -1.98 9.40 -16.53
C ALA A 176 -0.59 9.95 -16.24
N LYS A 177 -0.43 10.42 -14.99
CA LYS A 177 0.86 10.71 -14.36
C LYS A 177 1.05 9.88 -13.10
N LEU A 178 2.28 9.47 -12.81
CA LEU A 178 2.66 8.87 -11.54
C LEU A 178 2.77 9.96 -10.47
N LEU A 179 2.02 9.80 -9.38
CA LEU A 179 2.24 10.53 -8.13
C LEU A 179 3.10 9.66 -7.21
N VAL A 180 4.28 10.14 -6.83
CA VAL A 180 5.25 9.38 -6.05
C VAL A 180 6.03 10.29 -5.11
N HIS A 181 6.35 9.84 -3.91
CA HIS A 181 7.23 10.59 -3.03
C HIS A 181 8.64 10.68 -3.65
N TRP A 182 9.29 11.84 -3.58
CA TRP A 182 10.58 12.04 -4.26
C TRP A 182 11.65 11.04 -3.81
N ARG A 183 11.68 10.68 -2.51
CA ARG A 183 12.60 9.65 -1.99
C ARG A 183 12.41 8.29 -2.63
N GLU A 184 11.16 7.89 -2.90
CA GLU A 184 10.90 6.60 -3.56
C GLU A 184 11.41 6.64 -5.00
N TRP A 185 11.15 7.74 -5.70
CA TRP A 185 11.63 7.94 -7.07
C TRP A 185 13.16 7.90 -7.16
N GLU A 186 13.86 8.60 -6.26
CA GLU A 186 15.33 8.57 -6.23
C GLU A 186 15.86 7.18 -5.85
N SER A 187 15.24 6.48 -4.88
CA SER A 187 15.63 5.10 -4.54
C SER A 187 15.62 4.19 -5.77
N THR A 188 14.60 4.29 -6.65
CA THR A 188 14.54 3.44 -7.85
C THR A 188 15.70 3.64 -8.85
N LYS A 189 16.45 4.73 -8.73
CA LYS A 189 17.60 5.06 -9.58
C LYS A 189 18.94 4.61 -8.99
N ASP A 190 18.98 4.36 -7.68
CA ASP A 190 20.22 4.06 -6.94
C ASP A 190 19.99 2.98 -5.87
N LEU A 191 19.54 1.80 -6.34
CA LEU A 191 19.21 0.68 -5.46
C LEU A 191 20.46 -0.03 -4.96
N ASN A 192 20.56 -0.22 -3.64
CA ASN A 192 21.54 -1.15 -3.07
C ASN A 192 21.07 -2.62 -3.20
N PRO A 193 21.93 -3.63 -2.97
CA PRO A 193 21.56 -5.03 -3.14
C PRO A 193 20.41 -5.55 -2.25
N TYR A 194 20.19 -4.99 -1.06
CA TYR A 194 19.07 -5.36 -0.19
C TYR A 194 17.74 -4.82 -0.71
N GLN A 195 17.76 -3.66 -1.37
CA GLN A 195 16.57 -3.08 -2.01
C GLN A 195 16.30 -3.75 -3.35
N ALA A 196 17.32 -3.86 -4.21
CA ALA A 196 17.20 -4.34 -5.59
C ALA A 196 16.49 -5.70 -5.73
N ASP A 197 16.54 -6.53 -4.68
CA ASP A 197 15.84 -7.81 -4.64
C ASP A 197 14.32 -7.71 -4.77
N TRP A 198 13.77 -6.55 -4.40
CA TRP A 198 12.34 -6.24 -4.36
C TRP A 198 11.89 -5.29 -5.44
N TYR A 199 12.77 -4.76 -6.30
CA TYR A 199 12.37 -3.91 -7.43
C TYR A 199 12.39 -4.70 -8.74
N CYS A 200 11.41 -4.44 -9.62
CA CYS A 200 11.42 -5.04 -10.95
C CYS A 200 12.64 -4.51 -11.74
N PRO A 201 13.45 -5.38 -12.37
CA PRO A 201 14.61 -4.94 -13.15
C PRO A 201 14.19 -3.96 -14.24
N SER A 202 14.83 -2.78 -14.24
CA SER A 202 14.54 -1.69 -15.19
C SER A 202 13.06 -1.22 -15.17
N GLY A 203 12.35 -1.37 -14.05
CA GLY A 203 10.92 -1.08 -13.92
C GLY A 203 10.51 0.36 -14.22
N ILE A 204 11.46 1.31 -14.25
CA ILE A 204 11.25 2.72 -14.60
C ILE A 204 12.02 3.17 -15.86
N ALA A 205 12.75 2.26 -16.52
CA ALA A 205 13.69 2.65 -17.57
C ALA A 205 12.98 3.27 -18.79
N GLY A 206 13.42 4.48 -19.16
CA GLY A 206 12.89 5.23 -20.30
C GLY A 206 11.50 5.83 -20.08
N VAL A 207 10.95 5.79 -18.86
CA VAL A 207 9.68 6.47 -18.55
C VAL A 207 9.87 7.98 -18.70
N PRO A 208 9.04 8.68 -19.49
CA PRO A 208 9.20 10.12 -19.70
C PRO A 208 9.08 10.92 -18.40
N GLU A 209 9.97 11.88 -18.15
CA GLU A 209 9.96 12.68 -16.92
C GLU A 209 8.65 13.45 -16.72
N ASN A 210 8.01 13.91 -17.81
CA ASN A 210 6.74 14.61 -17.76
C ASN A 210 5.55 13.72 -17.33
N LYS A 211 5.75 12.40 -17.23
CA LYS A 211 4.81 11.42 -16.68
C LYS A 211 4.97 11.22 -15.18
N VAL A 212 5.98 11.81 -14.54
CA VAL A 212 6.24 11.65 -13.12
C VAL A 212 6.05 12.98 -12.40
N VAL A 213 5.30 12.95 -11.30
CA VAL A 213 5.09 14.10 -10.42
C VAL A 213 5.54 13.68 -9.03
N CYS A 214 6.76 14.10 -8.68
CA CYS A 214 7.29 13.91 -7.35
C CYS A 214 6.68 14.90 -6.37
N PHE A 215 6.44 14.46 -5.14
CA PHE A 215 6.08 15.31 -4.01
C PHE A 215 6.97 15.03 -2.81
N ASP A 216 6.98 15.96 -1.86
CA ASP A 216 7.68 15.87 -0.58
C ASP A 216 6.68 16.06 0.56
N GLY A 217 6.90 15.33 1.66
CA GLY A 217 5.97 15.30 2.79
C GLY A 217 4.62 14.70 2.39
N SER A 218 3.54 15.28 2.94
CA SER A 218 2.17 14.79 2.74
C SER A 218 1.35 15.81 1.95
N ILE A 219 0.49 15.37 1.03
CA ILE A 219 -0.30 16.26 0.16
C ILE A 219 -1.77 15.87 0.09
N MET A 220 -2.66 16.87 -0.01
CA MET A 220 -4.06 16.72 -0.40
C MET A 220 -4.18 16.75 -1.92
N LEU A 221 -4.85 15.75 -2.50
CA LEU A 221 -5.08 15.67 -3.95
C LEU A 221 -6.37 16.40 -4.37
N GLY A 222 -7.36 16.42 -3.47
CA GLY A 222 -8.68 16.98 -3.68
C GLY A 222 -9.64 16.46 -2.62
N ASP A 223 -10.93 16.51 -2.93
CA ASP A 223 -11.98 16.19 -1.97
C ASP A 223 -11.86 14.76 -1.42
N GLY A 224 -11.51 14.68 -0.13
CA GLY A 224 -11.44 13.42 0.61
C GLY A 224 -10.27 12.50 0.25
N VAL A 225 -9.22 12.96 -0.44
CA VAL A 225 -8.08 12.12 -0.83
C VAL A 225 -6.74 12.80 -0.51
N ALA A 226 -5.86 12.06 0.19
CA ALA A 226 -4.50 12.48 0.49
C ALA A 226 -3.46 11.38 0.25
N LEU A 227 -2.22 11.81 -0.02
CA LEU A 227 -1.02 10.99 0.05
C LEU A 227 -0.24 11.43 1.29
N MET A 228 -0.11 10.55 2.27
CA MET A 228 0.48 10.82 3.57
C MET A 228 1.85 10.13 3.68
N HIS A 229 2.94 10.88 3.82
CA HIS A 229 4.27 10.28 3.95
C HIS A 229 4.36 9.44 5.23
N THR A 230 4.72 8.17 5.04
CA THR A 230 4.76 7.14 6.07
C THR A 230 5.99 6.26 5.83
N PRO A 231 7.22 6.81 6.00
CA PRO A 231 8.46 6.14 5.64
C PRO A 231 8.80 4.97 6.57
N GLY A 232 9.73 4.14 6.14
CA GLY A 232 10.40 3.14 6.96
C GLY A 232 10.42 1.76 6.33
N HIS A 233 9.29 1.31 5.75
CA HIS A 233 9.33 0.12 4.88
C HIS A 233 10.20 0.41 3.64
N THR A 234 9.93 1.54 3.00
CA THR A 234 10.88 2.29 2.17
C THR A 234 10.95 3.74 2.65
N GLU A 235 12.05 4.44 2.36
CA GLU A 235 12.26 5.86 2.69
C GLU A 235 11.20 6.78 2.04
N GLY A 236 10.65 6.36 0.91
CA GLY A 236 9.63 7.10 0.18
C GLY A 236 8.21 6.55 0.31
N ASN A 237 7.96 5.57 1.18
CA ASN A 237 6.63 5.02 1.33
C ASN A 237 5.61 6.10 1.74
N HIS A 238 4.49 6.20 1.04
CA HIS A 238 3.37 7.05 1.39
C HIS A 238 2.06 6.27 1.44
N SER A 239 1.28 6.49 2.48
CA SER A 239 -0.05 5.92 2.61
C SER A 239 -1.07 6.71 1.82
N ILE A 240 -2.04 6.02 1.23
CA ILE A 240 -3.18 6.66 0.58
C ILE A 240 -4.33 6.72 1.58
N VAL A 241 -4.82 7.93 1.85
CA VAL A 241 -5.94 8.17 2.76
C VAL A 241 -7.16 8.59 1.96
N VAL A 242 -8.26 7.87 2.11
CA VAL A 242 -9.52 8.15 1.41
C VAL A 242 -10.66 8.29 2.41
N HIS A 243 -11.32 9.44 2.43
CA HIS A 243 -12.52 9.69 3.21
C HIS A 243 -13.74 9.07 2.50
N THR A 244 -14.35 8.09 3.15
CA THR A 244 -15.46 7.29 2.61
C THR A 244 -16.66 7.26 3.56
N ASP A 245 -17.71 6.56 3.17
CA ASP A 245 -18.86 6.30 4.05
C ASP A 245 -18.51 5.46 5.28
N GLU A 246 -17.40 4.73 5.26
CA GLU A 246 -16.89 3.95 6.39
C GLU A 246 -15.88 4.72 7.27
N GLY A 247 -15.64 6.01 6.98
CA GLY A 247 -14.61 6.82 7.63
C GLY A 247 -13.37 6.93 6.75
N LEU A 248 -12.19 7.11 7.36
CA LEU A 248 -10.94 7.19 6.60
C LEU A 248 -10.40 5.77 6.37
N TRP A 249 -10.30 5.37 5.12
CA TRP A 249 -9.50 4.22 4.74
C TRP A 249 -8.05 4.67 4.57
N VAL A 250 -7.12 3.93 5.17
CA VAL A 250 -5.68 4.13 4.98
C VAL A 250 -5.11 2.87 4.37
N THR A 251 -4.43 2.97 3.23
CA THR A 251 -3.79 1.85 2.54
C THR A 251 -2.30 2.09 2.38
N SER A 252 -1.51 1.09 2.74
CA SER A 252 -0.07 0.97 2.44
C SER A 252 0.36 -0.50 2.58
N GLU A 253 1.65 -0.79 2.38
CA GLU A 253 2.28 -2.09 2.63
C GLU A 253 3.24 -2.06 3.84
N ASN A 254 3.17 -1.01 4.68
CA ASN A 254 3.94 -0.96 5.93
C ASN A 254 3.56 -2.13 6.87
N GLY A 255 2.29 -2.56 6.84
CA GLY A 255 1.81 -3.83 7.38
C GLY A 255 0.94 -4.55 6.35
N VAL A 256 1.09 -5.88 6.26
CA VAL A 256 0.38 -6.70 5.26
C VAL A 256 -0.89 -7.36 5.80
N SER A 257 -1.40 -6.93 6.95
CA SER A 257 -2.65 -7.45 7.52
C SER A 257 -3.21 -6.47 8.54
N VAL A 258 -4.53 -6.50 8.79
CA VAL A 258 -5.11 -5.70 9.89
C VAL A 258 -4.62 -6.21 11.26
N ASP A 259 -4.32 -7.51 11.37
CA ASP A 259 -3.63 -8.09 12.52
C ASP A 259 -2.28 -7.39 12.81
N ALA A 260 -1.55 -6.94 11.79
CA ALA A 260 -0.30 -6.20 11.97
C ALA A 260 -0.50 -4.82 12.62
N TYR A 261 -1.70 -4.24 12.55
CA TYR A 261 -2.07 -2.97 13.18
C TYR A 261 -2.85 -3.13 14.49
N ALA A 262 -3.27 -4.35 14.82
CA ALA A 262 -3.93 -4.70 16.08
C ALA A 262 -3.48 -6.09 16.57
N PRO A 263 -2.17 -6.29 16.82
CA PRO A 263 -1.62 -7.64 16.98
C PRO A 263 -2.09 -8.36 18.23
N LEU A 264 -2.51 -7.63 19.26
CA LEU A 264 -3.11 -8.21 20.48
C LEU A 264 -4.42 -8.97 20.21
N LEU A 265 -5.08 -8.71 19.07
CA LEU A 265 -6.31 -9.39 18.65
C LEU A 265 -6.05 -10.47 17.60
N SER A 266 -4.78 -10.69 17.21
CA SER A 266 -4.45 -11.56 16.09
C SER A 266 -4.80 -13.01 16.36
N ALA A 267 -5.32 -13.68 15.33
CA ALA A 267 -5.57 -15.12 15.31
C ALA A 267 -4.39 -15.89 14.69
N ALA A 268 -3.39 -15.18 14.15
CA ALA A 268 -2.20 -15.79 13.61
C ALA A 268 -1.32 -16.35 14.72
N SER A 269 -0.71 -17.50 14.47
CA SER A 269 0.00 -18.26 15.52
C SER A 269 1.14 -17.45 16.15
N GLY A 270 1.01 -17.18 17.46
CA GLY A 270 2.03 -16.50 18.26
C GLY A 270 2.02 -14.97 18.19
N VAL A 271 1.27 -14.37 17.26
CA VAL A 271 1.35 -12.91 17.02
C VAL A 271 0.88 -12.11 18.24
N ALA A 272 -0.26 -12.48 18.82
CA ALA A 272 -0.79 -11.84 20.03
C ALA A 272 0.13 -12.04 21.24
N ASP A 273 0.69 -13.24 21.42
CA ASP A 273 1.61 -13.55 22.52
C ASP A 273 2.90 -12.74 22.41
N TYR A 274 3.47 -12.65 21.21
CA TYR A 274 4.65 -11.83 20.93
C TYR A 274 4.37 -10.36 21.22
N ALA A 275 3.24 -9.84 20.74
CA ALA A 275 2.91 -8.44 20.93
C ALA A 275 2.72 -8.09 22.41
N LYS A 276 2.06 -8.98 23.17
CA LYS A 276 1.93 -8.85 24.63
C LYS A 276 3.26 -8.93 25.35
N MET A 277 4.18 -9.80 24.91
CA MET A 277 5.49 -10.00 25.52
C MET A 277 6.36 -8.74 25.47
N ILE A 278 6.40 -8.05 24.33
CA ILE A 278 7.26 -6.87 24.14
C ILE A 278 6.53 -5.53 24.25
N GLY A 279 5.19 -5.56 24.36
CA GLY A 279 4.38 -4.35 24.44
C GLY A 279 4.32 -3.54 23.14
N THR A 280 4.46 -4.19 21.98
CA THR A 280 4.40 -3.50 20.68
C THR A 280 2.95 -3.24 20.26
N GLU A 281 2.71 -2.09 19.61
CA GLU A 281 1.38 -1.76 19.05
C GLU A 281 1.18 -2.31 17.65
N VAL A 282 2.26 -2.60 16.93
CA VAL A 282 2.23 -2.99 15.52
C VAL A 282 3.28 -4.06 15.21
N ILE A 283 3.09 -4.79 14.10
CA ILE A 283 4.03 -5.77 13.54
C ILE A 283 4.44 -5.30 12.15
N ILE A 284 5.68 -4.84 12.01
CA ILE A 284 6.16 -4.25 10.75
C ILE A 284 6.42 -5.30 9.66
N ASN A 285 6.15 -4.93 8.41
CA ASN A 285 6.56 -5.71 7.23
C ASN A 285 8.07 -5.58 6.97
N GLY A 286 8.76 -6.72 6.82
CA GLY A 286 10.21 -6.78 6.99
C GLY A 286 11.04 -7.28 5.80
N ASN A 287 10.59 -7.14 4.56
CA ASN A 287 11.33 -7.64 3.40
C ASN A 287 12.56 -6.80 2.99
N THR A 288 12.55 -5.48 3.18
CA THR A 288 13.70 -4.57 2.94
C THR A 288 14.20 -3.88 4.22
N LEU A 289 13.30 -3.54 5.15
CA LEU A 289 13.60 -2.92 6.45
C LEU A 289 14.53 -1.69 6.34
N GLU A 290 14.22 -0.73 5.46
CA GLU A 290 15.08 0.45 5.28
C GLU A 290 15.25 1.26 6.57
N ASN A 291 14.16 1.45 7.32
CA ASN A 291 14.20 2.00 8.68
C ASN A 291 13.04 1.49 9.55
N ALA A 292 13.33 0.48 10.37
CA ALA A 292 12.34 -0.19 11.20
C ALA A 292 11.68 0.71 12.26
N VAL A 293 12.39 1.73 12.76
CA VAL A 293 11.87 2.65 13.78
C VAL A 293 10.87 3.62 13.15
N ASP A 294 11.23 4.20 12.01
CA ASP A 294 10.31 5.07 11.27
C ASP A 294 9.11 4.30 10.73
N GLN A 295 9.28 3.02 10.38
CA GLN A 295 8.16 2.15 9.98
C GLN A 295 7.19 1.92 11.12
N TYR A 296 7.69 1.69 12.34
CA TYR A 296 6.84 1.57 13.54
C TYR A 296 6.01 2.85 13.74
N ILE A 297 6.65 4.02 13.71
CA ILE A 297 5.98 5.31 13.86
C ILE A 297 4.94 5.51 12.76
N SER A 298 5.29 5.17 11.52
CA SER A 298 4.40 5.23 10.36
C SER A 298 3.16 4.35 10.52
N MET A 299 3.30 3.13 11.01
CA MET A 299 2.14 2.26 11.23
C MET A 299 1.23 2.77 12.35
N VAL A 300 1.79 3.39 13.41
CA VAL A 300 1.00 4.07 14.44
C VAL A 300 0.26 5.28 13.86
N GLN A 301 0.93 6.06 13.01
CA GLN A 301 0.33 7.18 12.26
C GLN A 301 -0.84 6.70 11.40
N GLU A 302 -0.63 5.65 10.59
CA GLU A 302 -1.64 5.02 9.73
C GLU A 302 -2.86 4.55 10.53
N ALA A 303 -2.65 3.75 11.59
CA ALA A 303 -3.73 3.24 12.42
C ALA A 303 -4.51 4.38 13.11
N THR A 304 -3.81 5.43 13.56
CA THR A 304 -4.42 6.59 14.21
C THR A 304 -5.24 7.42 13.22
N VAL A 305 -4.74 7.63 12.01
CA VAL A 305 -5.47 8.33 10.95
C VAL A 305 -6.67 7.52 10.49
N ALA A 306 -6.53 6.21 10.32
CA ALA A 306 -7.63 5.31 9.97
C ALA A 306 -8.74 5.33 11.02
N GLY A 307 -8.37 5.34 12.31
CA GLY A 307 -9.30 5.19 13.43
C GLY A 307 -10.01 3.83 13.42
N PRO A 308 -11.04 3.62 14.24
CA PRO A 308 -11.74 2.33 14.32
C PRO A 308 -12.51 2.03 13.04
N SER A 309 -12.49 0.77 12.62
CA SER A 309 -13.29 0.30 11.48
C SER A 309 -14.78 0.25 11.83
N LYS A 310 -15.64 0.63 10.88
CA LYS A 310 -17.09 0.42 11.03
C LYS A 310 -17.51 -1.05 10.94
N ARG A 311 -16.68 -1.88 10.31
CA ARG A 311 -16.95 -3.32 10.13
C ARG A 311 -16.70 -4.12 11.40
N ASP A 312 -15.65 -3.76 12.14
CA ASP A 312 -15.36 -4.25 13.49
C ASP A 312 -14.57 -3.16 14.25
N PRO A 313 -15.20 -2.45 15.21
CA PRO A 313 -14.57 -1.32 15.92
C PRO A 313 -13.35 -1.69 16.76
N ARG A 314 -13.06 -2.98 16.96
CA ARG A 314 -11.86 -3.44 17.66
C ARG A 314 -10.60 -3.29 16.81
N PHE A 315 -10.76 -3.21 15.48
CA PHE A 315 -9.67 -3.10 14.52
C PHE A 315 -9.61 -1.71 13.89
N PRO A 316 -8.43 -1.23 13.48
CA PRO A 316 -8.32 0.03 12.75
C PRO A 316 -8.84 -0.12 11.32
N ASN A 317 -9.31 0.98 10.73
CA ASN A 317 -9.84 1.04 9.36
C ASN A 317 -8.72 1.11 8.30
N VAL A 318 -7.70 0.26 8.47
CA VAL A 318 -6.58 0.12 7.55
C VAL A 318 -6.94 -0.95 6.52
N PHE A 319 -6.66 -0.68 5.25
CA PHE A 319 -6.85 -1.61 4.15
C PHE A 319 -5.51 -1.86 3.46
N PRO A 320 -4.76 -2.92 3.85
CA PRO A 320 -3.47 -3.20 3.23
C PRO A 320 -3.57 -3.36 1.71
N SER A 321 -2.61 -2.80 0.97
CA SER A 321 -2.50 -2.96 -0.49
C SER A 321 -2.20 -4.41 -0.89
N SER A 322 -1.46 -5.10 -0.02
CA SER A 322 -1.22 -6.54 0.00
C SER A 322 -1.76 -7.15 1.30
N GLU A 323 -2.95 -7.74 1.25
CA GLU A 323 -3.67 -8.18 2.46
C GLU A 323 -3.48 -9.68 2.73
N MET A 324 -3.04 -10.06 3.93
CA MET A 324 -2.89 -11.44 4.36
C MET A 324 -4.22 -12.18 4.25
N THR A 325 -4.20 -13.35 3.61
CA THR A 325 -5.38 -14.19 3.43
C THR A 325 -5.12 -15.60 3.96
N PRO A 326 -6.15 -16.26 4.51
CA PRO A 326 -6.02 -17.64 4.95
C PRO A 326 -5.78 -18.55 3.74
N PHE A 327 -4.87 -19.52 3.90
CA PHE A 327 -4.64 -20.57 2.93
C PHE A 327 -4.36 -21.90 3.61
N TRP A 328 -4.99 -22.97 3.14
CA TRP A 328 -4.96 -24.27 3.81
C TRP A 328 -3.56 -24.90 3.86
N LEU A 329 -2.69 -24.61 2.87
CA LEU A 329 -1.29 -25.03 2.88
C LEU A 329 -0.43 -24.29 3.90
N PHE A 330 -0.91 -23.16 4.43
CA PHE A 330 -0.17 -22.28 5.36
C PHE A 330 -0.91 -22.19 6.71
N PRO A 331 -1.04 -23.30 7.45
CA PRO A 331 -1.82 -23.34 8.68
C PRO A 331 -1.26 -22.39 9.73
N GLY A 332 -2.15 -21.68 10.44
CA GLY A 332 -1.79 -20.71 11.46
C GLY A 332 -1.62 -19.28 10.97
N THR A 333 -1.71 -19.02 9.66
CA THR A 333 -1.61 -17.67 9.04
C THR A 333 -2.98 -17.02 8.82
N ARG A 334 -4.04 -17.51 9.49
CA ARG A 334 -5.39 -16.97 9.35
C ARG A 334 -5.49 -15.61 10.06
N PRO A 335 -5.84 -14.51 9.38
CA PRO A 335 -6.05 -13.23 10.03
C PRO A 335 -7.28 -13.27 10.95
N ALA A 336 -7.25 -12.51 12.04
CA ALA A 336 -8.42 -12.26 12.88
C ALA A 336 -9.46 -11.41 12.15
N PHE A 337 -9.00 -10.50 11.29
CA PHE A 337 -9.86 -9.62 10.52
C PHE A 337 -9.36 -9.48 9.07
N TYR A 338 -10.28 -9.64 8.12
CA TYR A 338 -10.03 -9.54 6.69
C TYR A 338 -11.03 -8.54 6.09
N VAL A 339 -10.53 -7.47 5.49
CA VAL A 339 -11.34 -6.41 4.87
C VAL A 339 -12.04 -6.95 3.63
N GLY A 340 -11.31 -7.66 2.76
CA GLY A 340 -11.90 -8.25 1.56
C GLY A 340 -12.21 -7.21 0.49
N HIS A 341 -13.49 -6.87 0.28
CA HIS A 341 -13.91 -5.91 -0.74
C HIS A 341 -14.50 -4.66 -0.09
N ALA A 342 -14.28 -3.49 -0.70
CA ALA A 342 -14.97 -2.26 -0.29
C ALA A 342 -15.36 -1.46 -1.52
N ARG A 343 -16.53 -0.83 -1.46
CA ARG A 343 -17.06 0.08 -2.47
C ARG A 343 -17.80 1.23 -1.80
N HIS A 344 -17.49 2.46 -2.21
CA HIS A 344 -18.10 3.69 -1.71
C HIS A 344 -18.40 4.65 -2.85
N GLY A 345 -19.46 5.43 -2.68
CA GLY A 345 -19.87 6.45 -3.65
C GLY A 345 -20.31 5.90 -5.00
N THR A 346 -20.26 6.74 -6.04
CA THR A 346 -20.74 6.42 -7.38
C THR A 346 -19.69 6.81 -8.43
N LEU A 347 -19.35 5.87 -9.29
CA LEU A 347 -18.42 6.09 -10.39
C LEU A 347 -19.01 7.08 -11.39
N HIS A 348 -18.24 8.11 -11.72
CA HIS A 348 -18.51 9.06 -12.80
C HIS A 348 -17.73 8.64 -14.05
N ARG A 349 -18.43 8.56 -15.20
CA ARG A 349 -17.83 8.27 -16.51
C ARG A 349 -17.79 9.57 -17.31
N ARG A 350 -16.65 9.85 -17.93
CA ARG A 350 -16.43 11.04 -18.77
C ARG A 350 -17.06 10.88 -20.15
#